data_AF-A0A2D7ILR1-F1
#
_entry.id   AF-A0A2D7ILR1-F1
#
_cell.length_a   1.000
_cell.length_b   1.000
_cell.length_c   1.000
_cell.angle_alpha   90.00
_cell.angle_beta   90.00
_cell.angle_gamma   90.00
#
_symmetry.space_group_name_H-M   'P 1'
#
loop_
_entity.id
_entity.type
_entity.pdbx_description
1 polymer ?
#
loop_
_entity_poly.entity_id
_entity_poly.type
_entity_poly.pdbx_seq_one_letter_code
_entity_poly.pdbx_strand_id
1 'polypeptide(L)' 'MLNMVMKHLILLLFIGLGFWNCEDIDLPNACNDMYAPVCGSDGVTYDNDCYAENAVATEWTEGECE' A
#
# COMPACT_ATOMS: atom_id res chain seq x y z
N MET A 1 0.69 -30.28 -28.88
CA MET A 1 1.85 -29.46 -28.48
C MET A 1 1.84 -28.04 -29.07
N LEU A 2 1.62 -27.86 -30.39
CA LEU A 2 1.66 -26.54 -31.04
C LEU A 2 0.58 -25.54 -30.55
N ASN A 3 -0.65 -26.00 -30.25
CA ASN A 3 -1.74 -25.14 -29.73
C ASN A 3 -1.60 -24.78 -28.25
N MET A 4 -0.86 -25.59 -27.48
CA MET A 4 -0.64 -25.36 -26.04
C MET A 4 0.44 -24.29 -25.85
N VAL A 5 1.53 -24.39 -26.61
CA VAL A 5 2.64 -23.41 -26.60
C VAL A 5 2.19 -22.03 -27.10
N MET A 6 1.30 -21.97 -28.11
CA MET A 6 0.77 -20.72 -28.64
C MET A 6 -0.15 -20.00 -27.64
N LYS A 7 -0.94 -20.76 -26.86
CA LYS A 7 -1.78 -20.21 -25.78
C LYS A 7 -0.93 -19.64 -24.64
N HIS A 8 0.20 -20.28 -24.32
CA HIS A 8 1.17 -19.75 -23.34
C HIS A 8 1.89 -18.49 -23.85
N LEU A 9 2.31 -18.44 -25.12
CA LEU A 9 2.90 -17.23 -25.73
C LEU A 9 1.92 -16.05 -25.76
N ILE A 10 0.65 -16.30 -26.12
CA ILE A 10 -0.41 -15.29 -26.11
C ILE A 10 -0.71 -14.82 -24.68
N LEU A 11 -0.75 -15.75 -23.70
CA LEU A 11 -0.93 -15.43 -22.28
C LEU A 11 0.20 -14.54 -21.75
N LEU A 12 1.46 -14.79 -22.13
CA LEU A 12 2.61 -13.97 -21.75
C LEU A 12 2.57 -12.56 -22.37
N LEU A 13 2.05 -12.43 -23.60
CA LEU A 13 1.83 -11.14 -24.24
C LEU A 13 0.74 -10.31 -23.56
N PHE A 14 -0.34 -10.97 -23.09
CA PHE A 14 -1.37 -10.33 -22.27
C PHE A 14 -0.87 -10.02 -20.85
N ILE A 15 0.04 -10.82 -20.29
CA ILE A 15 0.67 -10.51 -19.01
C ILE A 15 1.53 -9.23 -19.11
N GLY A 16 2.26 -9.05 -20.23
CA GLY A 16 3.08 -7.85 -20.47
C GLY A 16 2.31 -6.56 -20.80
N LEU A 17 1.03 -6.66 -21.17
CA LEU A 17 0.18 -5.50 -21.49
C LEU A 17 -1.00 -5.31 -20.51
N GLY A 18 -1.15 -6.19 -19.52
CA GLY A 18 -2.28 -6.22 -18.59
C GLY A 18 -1.91 -6.34 -17.11
N PHE A 19 -0.63 -6.26 -16.76
CA PHE A 19 -0.13 -6.30 -15.38
C PHE A 19 0.93 -5.22 -15.12
N TRP A 20 0.56 -3.97 -15.39
CA TRP A 20 1.17 -2.78 -14.81
C TRP A 20 0.09 -1.70 -15.00
N ASN A 21 -0.65 -1.25 -14.00
CA ASN A 21 -0.35 -1.12 -12.59
C ASN A 21 -1.63 -1.47 -11.79
N CYS A 22 -1.47 -2.00 -10.57
CA CYS A 22 -2.37 -1.55 -9.51
C CYS A 22 -2.12 -0.05 -9.45
N GLU A 23 -2.93 0.73 -10.17
CA GLU A 23 -2.92 2.17 -9.96
C GLU A 23 -3.53 2.31 -8.59
N ASP A 24 -2.68 2.42 -7.59
CA ASP A 24 -3.07 2.84 -6.26
C ASP A 24 -3.73 4.19 -6.48
N ILE A 25 -5.06 4.17 -6.55
CA ILE A 25 -5.85 5.39 -6.59
C ILE A 25 -5.52 6.02 -5.25
N ASP A 26 -4.63 7.02 -5.28
CA ASP A 26 -4.34 7.93 -4.18
C ASP A 26 -5.60 8.80 -3.97
N LEU A 27 -6.69 8.12 -3.63
CA LEU A 27 -7.80 8.71 -2.90
C LEU A 27 -7.17 9.35 -1.68
N PRO A 28 -7.61 10.55 -1.27
CA PRO A 28 -7.12 11.14 -0.01
C PRO A 28 -7.24 10.06 1.05
N ASN A 29 -6.09 9.55 1.51
CA ASN A 29 -5.99 8.26 2.21
C ASN A 29 -7.04 8.22 3.31
N ALA A 30 -8.15 7.55 3.00
CA ALA A 30 -9.23 7.42 3.96
C ALA A 30 -8.71 6.42 4.98
N CYS A 31 -8.15 6.93 6.07
CA CYS A 31 -7.77 6.09 7.17
C CYS A 31 -9.02 5.46 7.77
N ASN A 32 -8.90 4.18 8.08
CA ASN A 32 -9.92 3.52 8.88
C ASN A 32 -9.81 4.02 10.32
N ASP A 33 -10.91 3.99 11.06
CA ASP A 33 -10.95 4.42 12.46
C ASP A 33 -10.48 3.32 13.44
N MET A 34 -9.69 2.34 12.99
CA MET A 34 -9.12 1.33 13.89
C MET A 34 -8.07 1.99 14.77
N TYR A 35 -8.27 1.87 16.08
CA TYR A 35 -7.28 2.33 17.05
C TYR A 35 -6.18 1.28 17.22
N ALA A 36 -5.00 1.59 16.69
CA ALA A 36 -3.77 0.81 16.73
C ALA A 36 -2.60 1.81 16.84
N PRO A 37 -2.39 2.42 18.03
CA PRO A 37 -1.62 3.65 18.15
C PRO A 37 -0.16 3.47 17.74
N VAL A 38 0.39 4.54 17.16
CA VAL A 38 1.82 4.65 16.81
C VAL A 38 2.39 5.98 17.29
N CYS A 39 3.66 6.00 17.65
CA CYS A 39 4.39 7.21 18.04
C CYS A 39 5.25 7.68 16.87
N GLY A 40 4.93 8.85 16.33
CA GLY A 40 5.70 9.46 15.24
C GLY A 40 7.07 9.97 15.69
N SER A 41 7.98 10.12 14.73
CA SER A 41 9.31 10.73 14.95
C SER A 41 9.25 12.20 15.39
N ASP A 42 8.09 12.84 15.25
CA ASP A 42 7.77 14.17 15.75
C ASP A 42 7.25 14.19 17.20
N GLY A 43 7.14 13.02 17.84
CA GLY A 43 6.67 12.86 19.22
C GLY A 43 5.15 12.95 19.37
N VAL A 44 4.40 12.78 18.28
CA VAL A 44 2.93 12.78 18.28
C VAL A 44 2.43 11.33 18.24
N THR A 45 1.48 11.01 19.12
CA THR A 45 0.71 9.76 19.03
C THR A 45 -0.36 9.91 17.94
N TYR A 46 -0.39 8.98 16.99
CA TYR A 46 -1.43 8.85 15.97
C TYR A 46 -2.30 7.64 16.25
N ASP A 47 -3.59 7.70 15.89
CA ASP A 47 -4.55 6.62 16.13
C ASP A 47 -4.15 5.31 15.42
N ASN A 48 -3.49 5.41 14.27
CA ASN A 48 -2.85 4.30 13.56
C ASN A 48 -1.77 4.80 12.59
N ASP A 49 -1.08 3.85 11.95
CA ASP A 49 -0.04 4.07 10.94
C ASP A 49 -0.53 4.90 9.76
N CYS A 50 -1.74 4.69 9.26
CA CYS A 50 -2.32 5.51 8.20
C CYS A 50 -2.40 6.99 8.58
N TYR A 51 -2.83 7.31 9.81
CA TYR A 51 -2.86 8.71 10.26
C TYR A 51 -1.46 9.30 10.42
N ALA A 52 -0.46 8.49 10.79
CA ALA A 52 0.94 8.92 10.84
C ALA A 52 1.50 9.21 9.43
N GLU A 53 1.23 8.34 8.45
CA GLU A 53 1.64 8.49 7.05
C GLU A 53 1.07 9.75 6.39
N ASN A 54 -0.19 10.09 6.71
CA ASN A 54 -0.84 11.30 6.19
C ASN A 54 -0.43 12.59 6.92
N ALA A 55 0.32 12.46 8.00
CA ALA A 55 0.88 13.59 8.73
C ALA A 55 2.29 13.92 8.21
N VAL A 56 3.12 14.52 9.08
CA VAL A 56 4.52 14.85 8.78
C VAL A 56 5.51 13.81 9.30
N ALA A 57 5.00 12.76 9.96
CA ALA A 57 5.84 11.70 10.51
C ALA A 57 6.43 10.85 9.38
N THR A 58 7.75 10.89 9.24
CA THR A 58 8.46 10.08 8.24
C THR A 58 8.75 8.67 8.74
N GLU A 59 8.65 8.45 10.05
CA GLU A 59 8.87 7.20 10.75
C GLU A 59 8.00 7.16 12.01
N TRP A 60 7.59 5.97 12.44
CA TRP A 60 6.84 5.77 13.68
C TRP A 60 7.17 4.41 14.32
N THR A 61 6.94 4.28 15.63
CA THR A 61 7.01 3.02 16.37
C THR A 61 5.64 2.58 16.85
N GLU A 62 5.45 1.28 17.07
CA GLU A 62 4.21 0.76 17.67
C GLU A 62 4.00 1.30 19.10
N GLY A 63 2.76 1.66 19.43
CA GLY A 63 2.38 2.20 20.73
C GLY A 63 2.28 3.73 20.77
N GLU A 64 1.74 4.26 21.87
CA GLU A 64 1.71 5.71 22.12
C GLU A 64 3.10 6.25 22.48
N CYS A 65 3.31 7.56 22.32
CA CYS A 65 4.50 8.23 22.82
C CYS A 65 4.54 8.27 24.36
N GLU A 66 5.75 8.18 24.94
CA GLU A 66 6.00 8.30 26.39
C GLU A 66 6.13 9.74 26.87
#